data_AF-A0AA36AJ31-F1
#
_entry.id   AF-A0AA36AJ31-F1
#
_cell.length_a   1.000
_cell.length_b   1.000
_cell.length_c   1.000
_cell.angle_alpha   90.00
_cell.angle_beta   90.00
_cell.angle_gamma   90.00
#
_symmetry.space_group_name_H-M   'P 1'
#
loop_
_entity.id
_entity.type
_entity.pdbx_description
1 polymer ?
#
loop_
_entity_poly.entity_id
_entity_poly.type
_entity_poly.pdbx_seq_one_letter_code
_entity_poly.pdbx_strand_id
1 'polypeptide(L)'
;MSKMGKCEKLEDLYERFWQWRLDDSPDFAAFCGKMEYNDRVDDLSVDAYKKQKPIIEGFLKEASAIDMSDLDHDSKINLRLLKEDLESTLKGLDFMGYYFPISFLENPHINFMFRIDWMQFKEEADYKKYVACMKSFVKQLGDIEAILLEGIEKKMICPIESVKEVPQQLEDLIKKIDSGTSVFLNPFKKTPTNEKLLGMYT
;
A
#
# COMPACT_ATOMS: atom_id res chain seq x y z
N MET A 1 -6.00 36.15 1.76
CA MET A 1 -5.71 34.84 2.38
C MET A 1 -5.78 35.04 3.88
N SER A 2 -6.77 34.44 4.56
CA SER A 2 -6.89 34.52 6.01
C SER A 2 -5.70 33.80 6.67
N LYS A 3 -5.12 34.36 7.73
CA LYS A 3 -4.10 33.67 8.53
C LYS A 3 -4.82 32.60 9.37
N MET A 4 -4.61 31.32 9.05
CA MET A 4 -5.07 30.21 9.91
C MET A 4 -4.47 30.30 11.31
N GLY A 5 -5.26 29.94 12.32
CA GLY A 5 -4.83 29.77 13.70
C GLY A 5 -3.81 28.63 13.88
N LYS A 6 -3.09 28.59 15.01
CA LYS A 6 -2.06 27.57 15.27
C LYS A 6 -2.63 26.14 15.30
N CYS A 7 -3.76 25.90 15.99
CA CYS A 7 -4.46 24.60 15.96
C CYS A 7 -4.95 24.25 14.56
N GLU A 8 -5.53 25.21 13.83
CA GLU A 8 -6.01 24.97 12.45
C GLU A 8 -4.89 24.53 11.52
N LYS A 9 -3.66 25.05 11.70
CA LYS A 9 -2.49 24.60 10.93
C LYS A 9 -2.04 23.19 11.27
N LEU A 10 -2.16 22.80 12.55
CA LEU A 10 -1.76 21.47 13.00
C LEU A 10 -2.74 20.41 12.47
N GLU A 11 -4.05 20.68 12.57
CA GLU A 11 -5.08 19.80 12.02
C GLU A 11 -5.00 19.70 10.49
N ASP A 12 -4.76 20.81 9.79
CA ASP A 12 -4.56 20.80 8.33
C ASP A 12 -3.33 19.96 7.93
N LEU A 13 -2.23 20.05 8.69
CA LEU A 13 -1.06 19.23 8.47
C LEU A 13 -1.38 17.73 8.61
N TYR A 14 -2.12 17.36 9.66
CA TYR A 14 -2.50 15.97 9.89
C TYR A 14 -3.43 15.44 8.81
N GLU A 15 -4.44 16.20 8.42
CA GLU A 15 -5.38 15.80 7.37
C GLU A 15 -4.66 15.60 6.03
N ARG A 16 -3.77 16.52 5.65
CA ARG A 16 -2.98 16.38 4.43
C ARG A 16 -2.01 15.22 4.47
N PHE A 17 -1.33 15.00 5.60
CA PHE A 17 -0.44 13.87 5.76
C PHE A 17 -1.20 12.54 5.68
N TRP A 18 -2.35 12.47 6.35
CA TRP A 18 -3.23 11.32 6.33
C TRP A 18 -3.73 11.01 4.92
N GLN A 19 -4.27 12.02 4.23
CA GLN A 19 -4.76 11.88 2.87
C GLN A 19 -3.64 11.46 1.90
N TRP A 20 -2.46 12.08 2.01
CA TRP A 20 -1.29 11.66 1.21
C TRP A 20 -0.93 10.20 1.48
N ARG A 21 -0.92 9.74 2.73
CA ARG A 21 -0.59 8.35 3.07
C ARG A 21 -1.60 7.36 2.48
N LEU A 22 -2.88 7.70 2.46
CA LEU A 22 -3.92 6.89 1.81
C LEU A 22 -3.75 6.85 0.28
N ASP A 23 -3.36 7.97 -0.32
CA ASP A 23 -3.12 8.07 -1.77
C ASP A 23 -1.85 7.33 -2.21
N ASP A 24 -0.78 7.40 -1.41
CA ASP A 24 0.51 6.77 -1.68
C ASP A 24 0.48 5.25 -1.47
N SER A 25 -0.30 4.78 -0.47
CA SER A 25 -0.47 3.35 -0.18
C SER A 25 -1.94 2.91 -0.21
N PRO A 26 -2.50 2.60 -1.39
CA PRO A 26 -3.80 1.96 -1.54
C PRO A 26 -4.00 0.67 -0.73
N ASP A 27 -2.95 -0.12 -0.48
CA ASP A 27 -3.01 -1.31 0.36
C ASP A 27 -3.23 -0.93 1.84
N PHE A 28 -2.55 0.10 2.33
CA PHE A 28 -2.82 0.67 3.65
C PHE A 28 -4.22 1.30 3.72
N ALA A 29 -4.65 2.00 2.67
CA ALA A 29 -5.99 2.57 2.62
C ALA A 29 -7.08 1.49 2.71
N ALA A 30 -6.90 0.36 2.00
CA ALA A 30 -7.78 -0.80 2.10
C ALA A 30 -7.80 -1.40 3.52
N PHE A 31 -6.62 -1.52 4.16
CA PHE A 31 -6.52 -1.95 5.56
C PHE A 31 -7.30 -1.01 6.51
N CYS A 32 -7.28 0.30 6.26
CA CYS A 32 -8.07 1.29 6.99
C CYS A 32 -9.56 1.34 6.61
N GLY A 33 -10.02 0.44 5.73
CA GLY A 33 -11.42 0.35 5.31
C GLY A 33 -11.85 1.38 4.26
N LYS A 34 -10.90 2.04 3.58
CA LYS A 34 -11.17 3.02 2.50
C LYS A 34 -11.41 2.31 1.16
N MET A 35 -12.66 1.93 0.93
CA MET A 35 -13.08 1.12 -0.23
C MET A 35 -12.97 1.84 -1.58
N GLU A 36 -12.79 3.15 -1.58
CA GLU A 36 -12.51 3.96 -2.76
C GLU A 36 -11.13 3.65 -3.39
N TYR A 37 -10.21 3.04 -2.64
CA TYR A 37 -8.89 2.59 -3.11
C TYR A 37 -8.87 1.11 -3.54
N ASN A 38 -9.99 0.39 -3.44
CA ASN A 38 -10.08 -1.04 -3.73
C ASN A 38 -9.90 -1.43 -5.21
N ASP A 39 -9.54 -0.48 -6.07
CA ASP A 39 -9.30 -0.66 -7.50
C ASP A 39 -7.82 -0.75 -7.89
N ARG A 40 -6.89 -0.53 -6.95
CA ARG A 40 -5.43 -0.52 -7.20
C ARG A 40 -4.63 -0.94 -5.98
N VAL A 41 -3.40 -1.43 -6.19
CA VAL A 41 -2.40 -1.74 -5.14
C VAL A 41 -1.33 -0.66 -5.08
N ASP A 42 -0.42 -0.74 -4.11
CA ASP A 42 0.72 0.17 -3.99
C ASP A 42 1.60 0.17 -5.25
N ASP A 43 2.05 1.35 -5.67
CA ASP A 43 3.05 1.49 -6.74
C ASP A 43 4.43 1.24 -6.14
N LEU A 44 4.97 0.04 -6.37
CA LEU A 44 6.27 -0.36 -5.85
C LEU A 44 7.42 0.00 -6.80
N SER A 45 7.21 0.84 -7.82
CA SER A 45 8.27 1.26 -8.73
C SER A 45 9.33 2.13 -8.02
N VAL A 46 10.58 2.09 -8.50
CA VAL A 46 11.66 2.94 -8.00
C VAL A 46 11.29 4.43 -8.07
N ASP A 47 10.52 4.83 -9.07
CA ASP A 47 10.05 6.21 -9.22
C ASP A 47 9.04 6.61 -8.14
N ALA A 48 8.17 5.70 -7.71
CA ALA A 48 7.28 5.95 -6.57
C ALA A 48 8.10 6.19 -5.29
N TYR A 49 9.08 5.33 -5.00
CA TYR A 49 9.99 5.52 -3.87
C TYR A 49 10.77 6.84 -3.92
N LYS A 50 11.27 7.23 -5.10
CA LYS A 50 11.98 8.51 -5.26
C LYS A 50 11.09 9.73 -5.02
N LYS A 51 9.80 9.64 -5.32
CA LYS A 51 8.83 10.73 -5.08
C LYS A 51 8.49 10.92 -3.61
N GLN A 52 8.60 9.87 -2.79
CA GLN A 52 8.28 9.96 -1.35
C GLN A 52 9.21 10.92 -0.61
N LYS A 53 10.52 10.89 -0.89
CA LYS A 53 11.51 11.70 -0.16
C LYS A 53 11.17 13.21 -0.09
N PRO A 54 10.99 13.93 -1.22
CA PRO A 54 10.68 15.36 -1.16
C PRO A 54 9.33 15.67 -0.50
N ILE A 55 8.36 14.75 -0.57
CA ILE A 55 7.06 14.92 0.09
C ILE A 55 7.20 14.83 1.60
N ILE A 56 7.90 13.80 2.09
CA ILE A 56 8.15 13.58 3.52
C ILE A 56 9.02 14.71 4.10
N GLU A 57 10.03 15.18 3.37
CA GLU A 57 10.82 16.36 3.73
C GLU A 57 9.94 17.62 3.85
N GLY A 58 8.96 17.78 2.96
CA GLY A 58 7.95 18.84 3.02
C GLY A 58 7.14 18.78 4.32
N PHE A 59 6.55 17.63 4.63
CA PHE A 59 5.78 17.43 5.86
C PHE A 59 6.63 17.64 7.11
N LEU A 60 7.87 17.15 7.14
CA LEU A 60 8.76 17.33 8.30
C LEU A 60 9.11 18.81 8.51
N LYS A 61 9.36 19.55 7.42
CA LYS A 61 9.62 20.99 7.48
C LYS A 61 8.42 21.74 8.04
N GLU A 62 7.21 21.43 7.58
CA GLU A 62 5.98 22.03 8.08
C GLU A 62 5.74 21.71 9.56
N ALA A 63 5.85 20.43 9.94
CA ALA A 63 5.73 19.98 11.32
C ALA A 63 6.75 20.70 12.24
N SER A 64 7.99 20.86 11.77
CA SER A 64 9.08 21.52 12.51
C SER A 64 8.87 23.01 12.72
N ALA A 65 8.10 23.66 11.84
CA ALA A 65 7.78 25.09 11.94
C ALA A 65 6.65 25.40 12.94
N ILE A 66 5.93 24.38 13.43
CA ILE A 66 4.84 24.55 14.40
C ILE A 66 5.43 24.80 15.79
N ASP A 67 5.12 25.97 16.34
CA ASP A 67 5.46 26.36 17.71
C ASP A 67 4.63 25.56 18.72
N MET A 68 5.33 24.83 19.60
CA MET A 68 4.72 23.94 20.58
C MET A 68 4.31 24.66 21.87
N SER A 69 4.66 25.94 22.11
CA SER A 69 4.42 26.60 23.40
C SER A 69 2.95 26.57 23.81
N ASP A 70 2.06 26.82 22.84
CA ASP A 70 0.63 27.05 23.05
C ASP A 70 -0.23 25.81 22.76
N LEU A 71 0.39 24.68 22.42
CA LEU A 71 -0.30 23.42 22.19
C LEU A 71 -0.68 22.75 23.52
N ASP A 72 -1.83 22.08 23.54
CA ASP A 72 -2.19 21.19 24.64
C ASP A 72 -1.25 19.96 24.71
N HIS A 73 -1.42 19.14 25.74
CA HIS A 73 -0.56 17.98 25.98
C HIS A 73 -0.59 16.94 24.85
N ASP A 74 -1.78 16.62 24.35
CA ASP A 74 -1.97 15.57 23.36
C ASP A 74 -1.46 16.02 21.99
N SER A 75 -1.74 17.28 21.63
CA SER A 75 -1.20 17.93 20.43
C SER A 75 0.32 17.95 20.42
N LYS A 76 0.97 18.18 21.57
CA LYS A 76 2.44 18.10 21.71
C LYS A 76 2.96 16.69 21.46
N ILE A 77 2.29 15.68 22.01
CA ILE A 77 2.68 14.27 21.84
C ILE A 77 2.52 13.85 20.39
N ASN A 78 1.35 14.11 19.80
CA ASN A 78 1.05 13.73 18.41
C ASN A 78 2.02 14.38 17.43
N LEU A 79 2.32 15.67 17.61
CA LEU A 79 3.27 16.36 16.75
C LEU A 79 4.69 15.80 16.89
N ARG A 80 5.09 15.41 18.10
CA ARG A 80 6.39 14.74 18.32
C ARG A 80 6.43 13.39 17.63
N LEU A 81 5.40 12.57 17.78
CA LEU A 81 5.31 11.26 17.13
C LEU A 81 5.37 11.39 15.61
N LEU A 82 4.64 12.35 15.03
CA LEU A 82 4.70 12.60 13.59
C LEU A 82 6.12 12.98 13.14
N LYS A 83 6.79 13.89 13.85
CA LYS A 83 8.19 14.27 13.53
C LYS A 83 9.12 13.07 13.58
N GLU A 84 9.02 12.25 14.62
CA GLU A 84 9.84 11.04 14.78
C GLU A 84 9.58 10.01 13.67
N ASP A 85 8.32 9.81 13.27
CA ASP A 85 7.94 8.92 12.17
C ASP A 85 8.51 9.41 10.82
N LEU A 86 8.36 10.71 10.53
CA LEU A 86 8.88 11.34 9.30
C LEU A 86 10.41 11.27 9.24
N GLU A 87 11.09 11.61 10.33
CA GLU A 87 12.56 11.53 10.41
C GLU A 87 13.07 10.10 10.26
N SER A 88 12.40 9.14 10.91
CA SER A 88 12.75 7.72 10.81
C SER A 88 12.54 7.20 9.40
N THR A 89 11.46 7.61 8.75
CA THR A 89 11.17 7.25 7.35
C THR A 89 12.25 7.81 6.42
N LEU A 90 12.63 9.08 6.57
CA LEU A 90 13.71 9.68 5.76
C LEU A 90 15.05 8.97 5.93
N LYS A 91 15.43 8.63 7.17
CA LYS A 91 16.64 7.84 7.45
C LYS A 91 16.54 6.45 6.82
N GLY A 92 15.36 5.84 6.84
CA GLY A 92 15.08 4.54 6.23
C GLY A 92 15.30 4.52 4.71
N LEU A 93 14.97 5.61 4.01
CA LEU A 93 15.15 5.72 2.56
C LEU A 93 16.61 5.60 2.13
N ASP A 94 17.57 5.99 2.98
CA ASP A 94 19.01 5.88 2.69
C ASP A 94 19.48 4.42 2.60
N PHE A 95 18.75 3.48 3.21
CA PHE A 95 19.05 2.04 3.13
C PHE A 95 18.48 1.37 1.87
N MET A 96 17.74 2.12 1.03
CA MET A 96 17.14 1.63 -0.22
C MET A 96 16.36 0.32 -0.03
N GLY A 97 15.53 0.27 1.03
CA GLY A 97 14.77 -0.91 1.42
C GLY A 97 13.90 -1.50 0.31
N TYR A 98 13.55 -0.70 -0.69
CA TYR A 98 12.81 -1.12 -1.88
C TYR A 98 13.47 -2.24 -2.69
N TYR A 99 14.81 -2.44 -2.61
CA TYR A 99 15.48 -3.60 -3.24
C TYR A 99 15.19 -4.94 -2.56
N PHE A 100 14.51 -4.95 -1.42
CA PHE A 100 14.17 -6.15 -0.67
C PHE A 100 12.63 -6.34 -0.58
N PRO A 101 11.90 -6.40 -1.72
CA PRO A 101 10.44 -6.38 -1.72
C PRO A 101 9.79 -7.72 -1.36
N ILE A 102 10.58 -8.79 -1.20
CA ILE A 102 10.09 -10.16 -0.98
C ILE A 102 10.92 -10.91 0.06
N SER A 103 10.23 -11.76 0.82
CA SER A 103 10.81 -12.71 1.77
C SER A 103 9.85 -13.89 1.98
N PHE A 104 10.23 -14.96 2.67
CA PHE A 104 9.32 -16.09 2.93
C PHE A 104 8.11 -15.73 3.83
N LEU A 105 8.17 -14.60 4.57
CA LEU A 105 7.10 -14.11 5.46
C LEU A 105 6.26 -13.03 4.81
N GLU A 106 6.94 -12.03 4.26
CA GLU A 106 6.33 -10.82 3.72
C GLU A 106 6.48 -10.83 2.20
N ASN A 107 5.36 -10.91 1.49
CA ASN A 107 5.32 -10.82 0.03
C ASN A 107 4.05 -10.11 -0.45
N PRO A 108 4.11 -9.40 -1.58
CA PRO A 108 2.94 -8.73 -2.15
C PRO A 108 1.77 -9.68 -2.48
N HIS A 109 2.04 -10.92 -2.87
CA HIS A 109 0.96 -11.91 -3.08
C HIS A 109 0.27 -12.34 -1.78
N ILE A 110 0.97 -12.33 -0.63
CA ILE A 110 0.39 -12.59 0.69
C ILE A 110 -0.50 -11.41 1.11
N ASN A 111 0.01 -10.19 0.96
CA ASN A 111 -0.75 -8.96 1.24
C ASN A 111 -2.03 -8.89 0.39
N PHE A 112 -1.92 -9.24 -0.89
CA PHE A 112 -3.07 -9.28 -1.79
C PHE A 112 -4.11 -10.32 -1.38
N MET A 113 -3.70 -11.47 -0.83
CA MET A 113 -4.63 -12.47 -0.28
C MET A 113 -5.42 -11.92 0.90
N PHE A 114 -4.77 -11.27 1.87
CA PHE A 114 -5.47 -10.68 3.03
C PHE A 114 -6.43 -9.57 2.63
N ARG A 115 -6.06 -8.79 1.61
CA ARG A 115 -6.89 -7.69 1.12
C ARG A 115 -8.27 -8.14 0.66
N ILE A 116 -8.37 -9.33 0.07
CA ILE A 116 -9.66 -9.88 -0.40
C ILE A 116 -10.66 -9.99 0.76
N ASP A 117 -10.20 -10.33 1.95
CA ASP A 117 -11.05 -10.48 3.14
C ASP A 117 -11.55 -9.12 3.68
N TRP A 118 -10.87 -8.02 3.37
CA TRP A 118 -11.26 -6.66 3.75
C TRP A 118 -12.16 -5.97 2.73
N MET A 119 -12.23 -6.49 1.51
CA MET A 119 -13.10 -5.96 0.46
C MET A 119 -14.57 -6.35 0.67
N GLN A 120 -15.47 -5.49 0.19
CA GLN A 120 -16.90 -5.81 0.11
C GLN A 120 -17.24 -6.23 -1.31
N PHE A 121 -18.15 -7.20 -1.46
CA PHE A 121 -18.58 -7.76 -2.75
C PHE A 121 -20.11 -7.84 -2.81
N LYS A 122 -20.78 -6.69 -2.81
CA LYS A 122 -22.24 -6.57 -2.73
C LYS A 122 -22.87 -6.24 -4.08
N GLU A 123 -22.22 -5.37 -4.85
CA GLU A 123 -22.76 -4.84 -6.11
C GLU A 123 -21.75 -5.01 -7.26
N GLU A 124 -22.22 -4.89 -8.51
CA GLU A 124 -21.37 -5.03 -9.70
C GLU A 124 -20.14 -4.11 -9.67
N ALA A 125 -20.29 -2.90 -9.12
CA ALA A 125 -19.20 -1.95 -8.95
C ALA A 125 -18.04 -2.50 -8.10
N ASP A 126 -18.33 -3.31 -7.09
CA ASP A 126 -17.32 -3.91 -6.21
C ASP A 126 -16.48 -4.94 -6.97
N TYR A 127 -17.12 -5.77 -7.79
CA TYR A 127 -16.42 -6.74 -8.64
C TYR A 127 -15.58 -6.04 -9.70
N LYS A 128 -16.06 -4.92 -10.28
CA LYS A 128 -15.28 -4.10 -11.22
C LYS A 128 -14.02 -3.53 -10.56
N LYS A 129 -14.13 -3.01 -9.34
CA LYS A 129 -12.97 -2.56 -8.55
C LYS A 129 -12.00 -3.69 -8.31
N TYR A 130 -12.47 -4.86 -7.87
CA TYR A 130 -11.59 -6.00 -7.64
C TYR A 130 -10.87 -6.48 -8.91
N VAL A 131 -11.55 -6.50 -10.05
CA VAL A 131 -10.90 -6.81 -11.34
C VAL A 131 -9.84 -5.76 -11.71
N ALA A 132 -10.11 -4.48 -11.47
CA ALA A 132 -9.11 -3.43 -11.65
C ALA A 132 -7.91 -3.63 -10.69
N CYS A 133 -8.18 -3.99 -9.44
CA CYS A 133 -7.17 -4.27 -8.42
C CYS A 133 -6.27 -5.44 -8.83
N MET A 134 -6.84 -6.54 -9.32
CA MET A 134 -6.07 -7.66 -9.87
C MET A 134 -5.17 -7.24 -11.04
N LYS A 135 -5.64 -6.36 -11.93
CA LYS A 135 -4.81 -5.82 -13.02
C LYS A 135 -3.68 -4.94 -12.51
N SER A 136 -3.96 -4.10 -11.51
CA SER A 136 -2.94 -3.30 -10.84
C SER A 136 -1.90 -4.18 -10.14
N PHE A 137 -2.32 -5.29 -9.54
CA PHE A 137 -1.43 -6.26 -8.91
C PHE A 137 -0.48 -6.92 -9.92
N VAL A 138 -0.95 -7.25 -11.12
CA VAL A 138 -0.07 -7.73 -12.21
C VAL A 138 1.01 -6.71 -12.56
N LYS A 139 0.68 -5.41 -12.61
CA LYS A 139 1.70 -4.36 -12.80
C LYS A 139 2.71 -4.36 -11.65
N GLN A 140 2.23 -4.40 -10.41
CA GLN A 140 3.08 -4.39 -9.21
C GLN A 140 4.08 -5.58 -9.22
N LEU A 141 3.65 -6.77 -9.65
CA LEU A 141 4.54 -7.91 -9.83
C LEU A 141 5.66 -7.64 -10.84
N GLY A 142 5.37 -6.93 -11.93
CA GLY A 142 6.39 -6.48 -12.88
C GLY A 142 7.34 -5.44 -12.31
N ASP A 143 6.84 -4.50 -11.48
CA ASP A 143 7.71 -3.53 -10.79
C ASP A 143 8.67 -4.24 -9.82
N ILE A 144 8.18 -5.24 -9.08
CA ILE A 144 8.98 -6.07 -8.18
C ILE A 144 10.06 -6.85 -8.95
N GLU A 145 9.70 -7.48 -10.07
CA GLU A 145 10.66 -8.18 -10.92
C GLU A 145 11.78 -7.25 -11.39
N ALA A 146 11.43 -6.05 -11.89
CA ALA A 146 12.39 -5.05 -12.33
C ALA A 146 13.34 -4.63 -11.20
N ILE A 147 12.81 -4.42 -10.00
CA ILE A 147 13.60 -4.05 -8.81
C ILE A 147 14.54 -5.18 -8.38
N LEU A 148 14.08 -6.43 -8.39
CA LEU A 148 14.91 -7.57 -8.05
C LEU A 148 16.06 -7.76 -9.04
N LEU A 149 15.80 -7.57 -10.34
CA LEU A 149 16.82 -7.60 -11.39
C LEU A 149 17.85 -6.48 -11.21
N GLU A 150 17.40 -5.24 -10.96
CA GLU A 150 18.30 -4.11 -10.66
C GLU A 150 19.10 -4.36 -9.36
N GLY A 151 18.47 -4.96 -8.35
CA GLY A 151 19.08 -5.34 -7.08
C GLY A 151 20.23 -6.34 -7.26
N ILE A 152 20.07 -7.32 -8.17
CA ILE A 152 21.14 -8.27 -8.53
C ILE A 152 22.35 -7.52 -9.11
N GLU A 153 22.14 -6.59 -10.04
CA GLU A 153 23.23 -5.80 -10.65
C GLU A 153 23.96 -4.94 -9.61
N LYS A 154 23.22 -4.37 -8.65
CA LYS A 154 23.75 -3.53 -7.58
C LYS A 154 24.27 -4.31 -6.37
N LYS A 155 24.12 -5.64 -6.36
CA LYS A 155 24.43 -6.51 -5.21
C LYS A 155 23.62 -6.17 -3.95
N MET A 156 22.42 -5.62 -4.14
CA MET A 156 21.41 -5.36 -3.12
C MET A 156 20.41 -6.51 -3.13
N ILE A 157 20.84 -7.66 -2.60
CA ILE A 157 20.05 -8.91 -2.63
C ILE A 157 19.78 -9.42 -1.22
N CYS A 158 18.60 -10.02 -1.01
CA CYS A 158 18.26 -10.68 0.25
C CYS A 158 19.23 -11.85 0.54
N PRO A 159 19.49 -12.16 1.82
CA PRO A 159 20.09 -13.44 2.19
C PRO A 159 19.27 -14.61 1.65
N ILE A 160 19.93 -15.69 1.21
CA ILE A 160 19.26 -16.84 0.59
C ILE A 160 18.18 -17.45 1.49
N GLU A 161 18.43 -17.51 2.80
CA GLU A 161 17.48 -18.02 3.79
C GLU A 161 16.17 -17.22 3.85
N SER A 162 16.20 -15.94 3.49
CA SER A 162 15.03 -15.09 3.45
C SER A 162 14.14 -15.34 2.24
N VAL A 163 14.66 -15.92 1.15
CA VAL A 163 13.95 -16.02 -0.13
C VAL A 163 13.84 -17.43 -0.72
N LYS A 164 14.59 -18.40 -0.19
CA LYS A 164 14.68 -19.77 -0.75
C LYS A 164 13.33 -20.48 -0.89
N GLU A 165 12.36 -20.18 -0.03
CA GLU A 165 11.03 -20.81 -0.05
C GLU A 165 10.05 -20.09 -0.99
N VAL A 166 10.34 -18.85 -1.40
CA VAL A 166 9.43 -18.02 -2.21
C VAL A 166 9.06 -18.69 -3.54
N PRO A 167 10.00 -19.30 -4.30
CA PRO A 167 9.64 -20.01 -5.54
C PRO A 167 8.59 -21.10 -5.32
N GLN A 168 8.73 -21.93 -4.27
CA GLN A 168 7.77 -23.01 -4.00
C GLN A 168 6.40 -22.44 -3.58
N GLN A 169 6.37 -21.35 -2.80
CA GLN A 169 5.13 -20.66 -2.43
C GLN A 169 4.38 -20.15 -3.67
N LEU A 170 5.09 -19.59 -4.65
CA LEU A 170 4.50 -19.12 -5.91
C LEU A 170 3.99 -20.27 -6.77
N GLU A 171 4.75 -21.37 -6.90
CA GLU A 171 4.29 -22.57 -7.61
C GLU A 171 3.00 -23.13 -7.01
N ASP A 172 2.91 -23.19 -5.67
CA ASP A 172 1.73 -23.70 -4.99
C ASP A 172 0.53 -22.76 -5.14
N LEU A 173 0.77 -21.44 -5.20
CA LEU A 173 -0.26 -20.46 -5.54
C LEU A 173 -0.77 -20.67 -6.97
N ILE A 174 0.13 -20.87 -7.95
CA ILE A 174 -0.24 -21.13 -9.35
C ILE A 174 -1.08 -22.41 -9.46
N LYS A 175 -0.67 -23.51 -8.82
CA LYS A 175 -1.46 -24.76 -8.78
C LYS A 175 -2.87 -24.55 -8.22
N LYS A 176 -3.01 -23.71 -7.18
CA LYS A 176 -4.32 -23.37 -6.61
C LYS A 176 -5.16 -22.53 -7.58
N ILE A 177 -4.55 -21.64 -8.35
CA ILE A 177 -5.23 -20.84 -9.37
C ILE A 177 -5.74 -21.76 -10.49
N ASP A 178 -4.89 -22.61 -11.05
CA ASP A 178 -5.23 -23.50 -12.17
C ASP A 178 -6.31 -24.52 -11.81
N SER A 179 -6.30 -25.01 -10.56
CA SER A 179 -7.33 -25.91 -10.04
C SER A 179 -8.64 -25.20 -9.65
N GLY A 180 -8.71 -23.87 -9.77
CA GLY A 180 -9.87 -23.08 -9.38
C GLY A 180 -10.07 -22.98 -7.85
N THR A 181 -9.11 -23.45 -7.05
CA THR A 181 -9.21 -23.50 -5.57
C THR A 181 -8.60 -22.27 -4.88
N SER A 182 -7.92 -21.40 -5.63
CA SER A 182 -7.29 -20.18 -5.11
C SER A 182 -8.28 -19.25 -4.41
N VAL A 183 -7.78 -18.59 -3.36
CA VAL A 183 -8.50 -17.55 -2.62
C VAL A 183 -8.82 -16.34 -3.49
N PHE A 184 -8.03 -16.09 -4.53
CA PHE A 184 -8.27 -15.02 -5.51
C PHE A 184 -9.62 -15.17 -6.24
N LEU A 185 -10.15 -16.40 -6.29
CA LEU A 185 -11.43 -16.71 -6.91
C LEU A 185 -12.60 -16.68 -5.92
N ASN A 186 -12.34 -16.56 -4.62
CA ASN A 186 -13.39 -16.57 -3.59
C ASN A 186 -14.50 -15.54 -3.82
N PRO A 187 -14.22 -14.30 -4.23
CA PRO A 187 -15.27 -13.33 -4.51
C PRO A 187 -16.27 -13.80 -5.57
N PHE A 188 -15.79 -14.47 -6.62
CA PHE A 188 -16.63 -14.96 -7.72
C PHE A 188 -17.36 -16.27 -7.40
N LYS A 189 -16.91 -17.01 -6.38
CA LYS A 189 -17.60 -18.23 -5.91
C LYS A 189 -18.83 -17.92 -5.06
N LYS A 190 -18.81 -16.78 -4.37
CA LYS A 190 -19.89 -16.32 -3.48
C LYS A 190 -20.86 -15.37 -4.17
N THR A 191 -20.85 -15.31 -5.50
CA THR A 191 -21.76 -14.44 -6.26
C THR A 191 -23.17 -14.64 -5.72
N PRO A 192 -23.81 -13.62 -5.10
CA PRO A 192 -25.22 -13.71 -4.79
C PRO A 192 -25.89 -13.98 -6.13
N THR A 193 -26.68 -15.04 -6.20
CA THR A 193 -27.46 -15.44 -7.37
C THR A 193 -28.36 -14.27 -7.79
N ASN A 194 -27.82 -13.32 -8.53
CA ASN A 194 -28.57 -12.33 -9.25
C ASN A 194 -28.59 -12.85 -10.68
N GLU A 195 -29.65 -13.61 -10.98
CA GLU A 195 -30.04 -14.05 -12.33
C GLU A 195 -30.00 -12.91 -13.37
N LYS A 196 -29.92 -11.64 -12.94
CA LYS A 196 -29.73 -10.45 -13.78
C LYS A 196 -28.38 -10.30 -14.48
N LEU A 197 -27.28 -10.90 -14.00
CA LEU A 197 -25.96 -10.70 -14.63
C LEU A 197 -25.63 -11.75 -15.71
N LEU A 198 -26.32 -12.91 -15.68
CA LEU A 198 -26.17 -13.96 -16.70
C LEU A 198 -26.84 -13.58 -18.04
N GLY A 199 -27.77 -12.63 -18.05
CA GLY A 199 -28.46 -12.16 -19.26
C GLY A 199 -27.75 -11.07 -20.06
N MET A 200 -26.52 -10.67 -19.68
CA MET A 200 -25.73 -9.66 -20.42
C MET A 200 -24.60 -10.25 -21.28
N TYR A 201 -24.43 -11.57 -21.27
CA TYR A 201 -23.43 -12.28 -22.08
C TYR A 201 -24.00 -13.47 -22.87
N THR A 202 -25.32 -13.50 -23.10
CA THR A 202 -25.97 -14.29 -24.16
C THR A 202 -26.72 -13.35 -25.08
#